data_AF-A0AAU8U8W0-F1
#
_entry.id   AF-A0AAU8U8W0-F1
#
_cell.length_a   1.000
_cell.length_b   1.000
_cell.length_c   1.000
_cell.angle_alpha   90.00
_cell.angle_beta   90.00
_cell.angle_gamma   90.00
#
_symmetry.space_group_name_H-M   'P 1'
#
loop_
_entity.id
_entity.type
_entity.pdbx_description
1 polymer ?
#
loop_
_entity_poly.entity_id
_entity_poly.type
_entity_poly.pdbx_seq_one_letter_code
_entity_poly.pdbx_strand_id
1 'polypeptide(L)'
;MAIILVSLFATVALVIGGLLLALIAPLRRGIGRRPKLQVGLVVAFPLLLIASLPTLVLVIAGIGASRSVNAPESERHVTLERARTIDTFDMPVGTRLDLVAAYELSSFKHAEFPHPVKILGVTATAMNSVLPYSIGLTGTGEQVVDGWTCNATGEIKFSRSDDQNHNLDVDFPFHFSGCILGRGNRIAGNVVIPEHARLSESMLDKSALNIRVAKPLPIGPGGALLERSCVTINRDSRTLTRIDDARLVRPLKWKNVVWPAGTQVDWYPPSQETQPAEEPWRFSKPSFPPSGTSDDNGNTCLV
;
A
#
# COMPACT_ATOMS: atom_id res chain seq x y z
N MET A 1 -6.83 5.12 -29.71
CA MET A 1 -6.71 4.18 -30.85
C MET A 1 -6.33 4.84 -32.18
N ALA A 2 -7.01 5.92 -32.61
CA ALA A 2 -6.74 6.55 -33.92
C ALA A 2 -5.27 6.95 -34.13
N ILE A 3 -4.61 7.51 -33.10
CA ILE A 3 -3.20 7.92 -33.16
C ILE A 3 -2.26 6.73 -33.39
N ILE A 4 -2.55 5.57 -32.79
CA ILE A 4 -1.73 4.35 -32.91
C ILE A 4 -1.86 3.75 -34.32
N LEU A 5 -3.09 3.74 -34.86
CA LEU A 5 -3.35 3.30 -36.24
C LEU A 5 -2.61 4.17 -37.26
N VAL A 6 -2.70 5.50 -37.13
CA VAL A 6 -1.98 6.44 -38.02
C VAL A 6 -0.47 6.24 -37.93
N SER A 7 0.06 6.05 -36.71
CA SER A 7 1.48 5.77 -36.46
C SER A 7 1.93 4.45 -37.10
N LEU A 8 1.10 3.41 -37.02
CA LEU A 8 1.37 2.10 -37.64
C LEU A 8 1.44 2.21 -39.17
N PHE A 9 0.47 2.88 -39.79
CA PHE A 9 0.46 3.10 -41.23
C PHE A 9 1.66 3.94 -41.69
N ALA A 10 2.07 4.95 -40.89
CA ALA A 10 3.26 5.74 -41.18
C ALA A 10 4.55 4.90 -41.14
N THR A 11 4.72 4.03 -40.13
CA THR A 11 5.86 3.08 -40.09
C THR A 11 5.88 2.14 -41.29
N VAL A 12 4.74 1.57 -41.68
CA VAL A 12 4.64 0.65 -42.82
C VAL A 12 4.98 1.37 -44.13
N ALA A 13 4.48 2.61 -44.30
CA ALA A 13 4.79 3.42 -45.48
C ALA A 13 6.28 3.79 -45.57
N LEU A 14 6.94 4.11 -44.46
CA LEU A 14 8.38 4.38 -44.42
C LEU A 14 9.21 3.14 -44.79
N VAL A 15 8.86 1.97 -44.25
CA VAL A 15 9.59 0.72 -44.52
C VAL A 15 9.41 0.30 -45.98
N ILE A 16 8.16 0.25 -46.48
CA ILE A 16 7.88 -0.15 -47.87
C ILE A 16 8.47 0.87 -48.85
N GLY A 17 8.30 2.18 -48.59
CA GLY A 17 8.85 3.24 -49.41
C GLY A 17 10.38 3.24 -49.46
N GLY A 18 11.03 3.06 -48.29
CA GLY A 18 12.49 2.92 -48.19
C GLY A 18 13.01 1.68 -48.91
N LEU A 19 12.33 0.53 -48.78
CA LEU A 19 12.69 -0.72 -49.43
C LEU A 19 12.56 -0.62 -50.96
N LEU A 20 11.46 -0.03 -51.46
CA LEU A 20 11.24 0.20 -52.89
C LEU A 20 12.31 1.13 -53.49
N LEU A 21 12.67 2.20 -52.78
CA LEU A 21 13.76 3.10 -53.17
C LEU A 21 15.12 2.38 -53.16
N ALA A 22 15.38 1.52 -52.18
CA ALA A 22 16.61 0.77 -52.05
C ALA A 22 16.74 -0.37 -53.07
N LEU A 23 15.66 -1.01 -53.50
CA LEU A 23 15.70 -2.12 -54.45
C LEU A 23 15.60 -1.67 -55.91
N ILE A 24 14.89 -0.58 -56.19
CA ILE A 24 14.56 -0.18 -57.57
C ILE A 24 15.44 1.00 -58.02
N ALA A 25 16.59 0.67 -58.61
CA ALA A 25 17.51 1.64 -59.23
C ALA A 25 16.87 2.63 -60.24
N PRO A 26 15.89 2.25 -61.09
CA PRO A 26 15.25 3.21 -61.99
C PRO A 26 14.36 4.23 -61.27
N LEU A 27 13.80 3.90 -60.10
CA LEU A 27 13.04 4.86 -59.28
C LEU A 27 13.95 5.96 -58.73
N ARG A 28 15.15 5.61 -58.26
CA ARG A 28 16.16 6.56 -57.78
C ARG A 28 16.57 7.56 -58.88
N ARG A 29 16.78 7.07 -60.11
CA ARG A 29 17.14 7.92 -61.27
C ARG A 29 15.96 8.76 -61.77
N GLY A 30 14.73 8.27 -61.64
CA GLY A 30 13.51 8.99 -62.04
C GLY A 30 13.14 10.14 -61.10
N ILE A 31 13.38 9.99 -59.80
CA ILE A 31 13.13 11.03 -58.78
C ILE A 31 14.10 12.21 -58.95
N GLY A 32 15.36 11.94 -59.31
CA GLY A 32 16.36 12.98 -59.60
C GLY A 32 16.00 13.91 -60.76
N ARG A 33 15.08 13.52 -61.64
CA ARG A 33 14.68 14.28 -62.84
C ARG A 33 13.35 15.03 -62.69
N ARG A 34 12.64 14.90 -61.57
CA ARG A 34 11.30 15.50 -61.37
C ARG A 34 11.26 16.35 -60.09
N PRO A 35 11.45 17.69 -60.19
CA PRO A 35 11.61 18.56 -59.02
C PRO A 35 10.39 18.60 -58.10
N LYS A 36 9.17 18.48 -58.63
CA LYS A 36 7.93 18.44 -57.82
C LYS A 36 7.86 17.21 -56.90
N LEU A 37 8.42 16.08 -57.35
CA LEU A 37 8.44 14.83 -56.59
C LEU A 37 9.49 14.87 -55.48
N GLN A 38 10.60 15.57 -55.71
CA GLN A 38 11.63 15.82 -54.70
C GLN A 38 11.10 16.70 -53.56
N VAL A 39 10.39 17.79 -53.88
CA VAL A 39 9.77 18.65 -52.84
C VAL A 39 8.74 17.88 -52.02
N GLY A 40 7.88 17.08 -52.66
CA GLY A 40 6.91 16.23 -51.96
C GLY A 40 7.58 15.22 -51.02
N LEU A 41 8.71 14.63 -51.43
CA LEU A 41 9.44 13.66 -50.61
C LEU A 41 10.19 14.32 -49.44
N VAL A 42 10.77 15.51 -49.65
CA VAL A 42 11.44 16.31 -48.60
C VAL A 42 10.46 16.74 -47.51
N VAL A 43 9.18 16.97 -47.85
CA VAL A 43 8.14 17.34 -46.87
C VAL A 43 7.46 16.10 -46.25
N ALA A 44 7.15 15.08 -47.05
CA ALA A 44 6.44 13.90 -46.58
C ALA A 44 7.29 13.00 -45.67
N PHE A 45 8.61 12.92 -45.93
CA PHE A 45 9.52 12.09 -45.13
C PHE A 45 9.60 12.52 -43.65
N PRO A 46 9.88 13.79 -43.29
CA PRO A 46 9.92 14.21 -41.89
C PRO A 46 8.54 14.09 -41.21
N LEU A 47 7.44 14.32 -41.95
CA LEU A 47 6.08 14.14 -41.45
C LEU A 47 5.77 12.68 -41.08
N LEU A 48 6.15 11.73 -41.95
CA LEU A 48 6.00 10.30 -41.67
C LEU A 48 6.89 9.85 -40.51
N LEU A 49 8.11 10.41 -40.42
CA LEU A 49 9.05 10.08 -39.36
C LEU A 49 8.54 10.55 -38.00
N ILE A 50 8.01 11.77 -37.90
CA ILE A 50 7.34 12.27 -36.69
C ILE A 50 6.11 11.43 -36.35
N ALA A 51 5.27 11.10 -37.35
CA ALA A 51 4.08 10.28 -37.15
C ALA A 51 4.40 8.84 -36.69
N SER A 52 5.60 8.33 -36.96
CA SER A 52 6.06 6.99 -36.56
C SER A 52 6.62 6.90 -35.13
N LEU A 53 6.90 8.04 -34.48
CA LEU A 53 7.49 8.07 -33.14
C LEU A 53 6.66 7.35 -32.07
N PRO A 54 5.31 7.45 -32.02
CA PRO A 54 4.51 6.79 -30.99
C PRO A 54 4.63 5.25 -31.04
N THR A 55 4.61 4.65 -32.22
CA THR A 55 4.79 3.19 -32.37
C THR A 55 6.21 2.76 -32.01
N LEU A 56 7.22 3.56 -32.35
CA LEU A 56 8.60 3.29 -31.95
C LEU A 56 8.76 3.28 -30.42
N VAL A 57 8.18 4.27 -29.73
CA VAL A 57 8.19 4.33 -28.26
C VAL A 57 7.47 3.12 -27.66
N LEU A 58 6.32 2.73 -28.19
CA LEU A 58 5.57 1.54 -27.76
C LEU A 58 6.38 0.24 -27.93
N VAL A 59 7.10 0.10 -29.04
CA VAL A 59 7.94 -1.09 -29.29
C VAL A 59 9.13 -1.12 -28.33
N ILE A 60 9.81 0.02 -28.10
CA ILE A 60 10.93 0.09 -27.17
C ILE A 60 10.47 -0.22 -25.73
N ALA A 61 9.35 0.38 -25.30
CA ALA A 61 8.74 0.10 -24.00
C ALA A 61 8.31 -1.38 -23.87
N GLY A 62 7.73 -1.95 -24.93
CA GLY A 62 7.31 -3.35 -24.98
C GLY A 62 8.49 -4.33 -24.92
N ILE A 63 9.61 -4.05 -25.60
CA ILE A 63 10.82 -4.88 -25.53
C ILE A 63 11.45 -4.78 -24.14
N GLY A 64 11.50 -3.60 -23.52
CA GLY A 64 11.97 -3.40 -22.15
C GLY A 64 11.15 -4.20 -21.13
N ALA A 65 9.82 -4.11 -21.22
CA ALA A 65 8.90 -4.89 -20.38
C ALA A 65 9.02 -6.40 -20.62
N SER A 66 9.24 -6.83 -21.86
CA SER A 66 9.41 -8.26 -22.17
C SER A 66 10.71 -8.81 -21.63
N ARG A 67 11.79 -8.02 -21.62
CA ARG A 67 13.08 -8.43 -21.05
C ARG A 67 13.01 -8.53 -19.52
N SER A 68 12.31 -7.62 -18.84
CA SER A 68 12.15 -7.70 -17.39
C SER A 68 11.24 -8.86 -16.96
N VAL A 69 10.17 -9.15 -17.72
CA VAL A 69 9.26 -10.27 -17.45
C VAL A 69 9.93 -11.62 -17.72
N ASN A 70 10.72 -11.74 -18.78
CA ASN A 70 11.40 -12.99 -19.16
C ASN A 70 12.79 -13.16 -18.54
N ALA A 71 13.28 -12.19 -17.76
CA ALA A 71 14.54 -12.34 -17.03
C ALA A 71 14.43 -13.51 -16.05
N PRO A 72 15.44 -14.41 -16.00
CA PRO A 72 15.46 -15.51 -15.05
C PRO A 72 15.38 -14.97 -13.61
N GLU A 73 14.75 -15.72 -12.70
CA GLU A 73 14.55 -15.30 -11.31
C GLU A 73 15.87 -14.88 -10.63
N SER A 74 17.00 -15.48 -11.01
CA SER A 74 18.34 -15.11 -10.51
C SER A 74 18.73 -13.66 -10.77
N GLU A 75 18.22 -13.02 -11.82
CA GLU A 75 18.53 -11.61 -12.14
C GLU A 75 17.66 -10.61 -11.35
N ARG A 76 16.67 -11.11 -10.62
CA ARG A 76 15.84 -10.31 -9.71
C ARG A 76 16.39 -10.32 -8.28
N HIS A 77 17.32 -11.21 -7.97
CA HIS A 77 18.00 -11.28 -6.68
C HIS A 77 19.37 -10.61 -6.79
N VAL A 78 19.52 -9.41 -6.24
CA VAL A 78 20.75 -8.62 -6.34
C VAL A 78 21.32 -8.36 -4.96
N THR A 79 22.62 -8.56 -4.78
CA THR A 79 23.32 -8.12 -3.56
C THR A 79 24.11 -6.85 -3.87
N LEU A 80 23.95 -5.82 -3.04
CA LEU A 80 24.64 -4.56 -3.22
C LEU A 80 26.13 -4.68 -2.86
N GLU A 81 27.01 -4.50 -3.84
CA GLU A 81 28.47 -4.51 -3.62
C GLU A 81 28.99 -3.24 -2.94
N ARG A 82 28.21 -2.15 -2.96
CA ARG A 82 28.54 -0.88 -2.33
C ARG A 82 27.30 -0.29 -1.68
N ALA A 83 27.50 0.42 -0.58
CA ALA A 83 26.45 1.21 0.04
C ALA A 83 25.95 2.26 -0.95
N ARG A 84 24.63 2.42 -1.03
CA ARG A 84 24.00 3.39 -1.91
C ARG A 84 22.61 3.73 -1.40
N THR A 85 22.17 4.93 -1.73
CA THR A 85 20.77 5.32 -1.55
C THR A 85 19.95 4.78 -2.73
N ILE A 86 18.85 4.11 -2.43
CA ILE A 86 17.83 3.71 -3.41
C ILE A 86 16.56 4.46 -3.04
N ASP A 87 16.08 5.29 -3.98
CA ASP A 87 15.05 6.31 -3.73
C ASP A 87 15.41 7.22 -2.55
N THR A 88 14.78 7.02 -1.39
CA THR A 88 15.03 7.79 -0.16
C THR A 88 15.69 6.96 0.95
N PHE A 89 16.04 5.70 0.68
CA PHE A 89 16.55 4.78 1.70
C PHE A 89 18.03 4.49 1.50
N ASP A 90 18.81 4.73 2.56
CA ASP A 90 20.22 4.36 2.59
C ASP A 90 20.38 2.85 2.81
N MET A 91 20.89 2.18 1.79
CA MET A 91 21.08 0.74 1.79
C MET A 91 22.57 0.43 2.00
N PRO A 92 22.96 -0.28 3.09
CA PRO A 92 24.36 -0.62 3.32
C PRO A 92 24.86 -1.66 2.31
N VAL A 93 26.19 -1.75 2.20
CA VAL A 93 26.86 -2.82 1.45
C VAL A 93 26.44 -4.19 1.98
N GLY A 94 26.15 -5.14 1.09
CA GLY A 94 25.67 -6.49 1.44
C GLY A 94 24.16 -6.63 1.56
N THR A 95 23.40 -5.54 1.36
CA THR A 95 21.92 -5.61 1.30
C THR A 95 21.50 -6.50 0.12
N ARG A 96 20.63 -7.47 0.38
CA ARG A 96 20.05 -8.36 -0.63
C ARG A 96 18.69 -7.81 -1.03
N LEU A 97 18.48 -7.62 -2.32
CA LEU A 97 17.28 -7.04 -2.90
C LEU A 97 16.58 -8.05 -3.78
N ASP A 98 15.26 -8.14 -3.62
CA ASP A 98 14.39 -8.80 -4.57
C ASP A 98 13.67 -7.73 -5.40
N LEU A 99 13.90 -7.76 -6.71
CA LEU A 99 13.39 -6.77 -7.66
C LEU A 99 12.10 -7.24 -8.33
N VAL A 100 11.19 -6.31 -8.59
CA VAL A 100 10.02 -6.55 -9.44
C VAL A 100 10.45 -6.60 -10.91
N ALA A 101 11.22 -5.60 -11.34
CA ALA A 101 11.83 -5.51 -12.65
C ALA A 101 13.34 -5.78 -12.55
N ALA A 102 13.82 -6.78 -13.28
CA ALA A 102 15.24 -7.10 -13.32
C ALA A 102 16.07 -5.85 -13.68
N TYR A 103 17.22 -5.69 -13.01
CA TYR A 103 18.16 -4.56 -13.15
C TYR A 103 17.66 -3.17 -12.72
N GLU A 104 16.39 -3.03 -12.32
CA GLU A 104 15.85 -1.76 -11.85
C GLU A 104 15.80 -1.76 -10.32
N LEU A 105 16.82 -1.19 -9.69
CA LEU A 105 16.98 -1.21 -8.23
C LEU A 105 15.87 -0.48 -7.47
N SER A 106 15.29 0.57 -8.05
CA SER A 106 14.11 1.28 -7.52
C SER A 106 12.83 0.44 -7.57
N SER A 107 12.83 -0.69 -8.28
CA SER A 107 11.71 -1.64 -8.33
C SER A 107 11.78 -2.72 -7.25
N PHE A 108 12.64 -2.57 -6.24
CA PHE A 108 12.73 -3.56 -5.16
C PHE A 108 11.38 -3.70 -4.44
N LYS A 109 10.98 -4.95 -4.17
CA LYS A 109 9.82 -5.31 -3.36
C LYS A 109 10.21 -5.79 -1.96
N HIS A 110 11.44 -6.25 -1.82
CA HIS A 110 11.99 -6.76 -0.57
C HIS A 110 13.48 -6.43 -0.49
N ALA A 111 13.94 -6.08 0.70
CA ALA A 111 15.33 -5.83 1.01
C ALA A 111 15.68 -6.49 2.35
N GLU A 112 16.70 -7.35 2.37
CA GLU A 112 17.30 -7.89 3.60
C GLU A 112 18.60 -7.16 3.90
N PHE A 113 18.72 -6.62 5.11
CA PHE A 113 19.91 -5.92 5.55
C PHE A 113 20.92 -6.88 6.20
N PRO A 114 22.22 -6.70 5.95
CA PRO A 114 23.26 -7.58 6.49
C PRO A 114 23.50 -7.38 8.00
N HIS A 115 23.11 -6.21 8.51
CA HIS A 115 23.07 -5.88 9.92
C HIS A 115 21.87 -4.96 10.16
N PRO A 116 21.39 -4.79 11.41
CA PRO A 116 20.26 -3.91 11.67
C PRO A 116 20.55 -2.47 11.24
N VAL A 117 19.58 -1.83 10.56
CA VAL A 117 19.64 -0.46 10.04
C VAL A 117 18.49 0.34 10.62
N LYS A 118 18.72 1.61 10.96
CA LYS A 118 17.67 2.49 11.49
C LYS A 118 16.93 3.19 10.35
N ILE A 119 15.64 2.92 10.20
CA ILE A 119 14.77 3.50 9.16
C ILE A 119 13.46 3.93 9.81
N LEU A 120 13.07 5.20 9.67
CA LEU A 120 11.85 5.77 10.28
C LEU A 120 11.72 5.46 11.79
N GLY A 121 12.83 5.50 12.51
CA GLY A 121 12.89 5.17 13.95
C GLY A 121 12.91 3.68 14.29
N VAL A 122 12.68 2.79 13.31
CA VAL A 122 12.73 1.33 13.48
C VAL A 122 14.14 0.81 13.23
N THR A 123 14.63 -0.04 14.11
CA THR A 123 15.83 -0.84 13.88
C THR A 123 15.44 -2.09 13.08
N ALA A 124 15.55 -1.99 11.76
CA ALA A 124 15.06 -2.97 10.81
C ALA A 124 16.17 -3.92 10.33
N THR A 125 15.83 -5.19 10.14
CA THR A 125 16.63 -6.23 9.52
C THR A 125 16.15 -6.58 8.12
N ALA A 126 14.88 -6.29 7.80
CA ALA A 126 14.38 -6.35 6.43
C ALA A 126 13.26 -5.33 6.18
N MET A 127 13.05 -5.01 4.92
CA MET A 127 12.04 -4.09 4.42
C MET A 127 11.25 -4.73 3.29
N ASN A 128 9.92 -4.60 3.33
CA ASN A 128 9.04 -4.82 2.20
C ASN A 128 8.60 -3.47 1.63
N SER A 129 8.36 -3.42 0.33
CA SER A 129 8.03 -2.19 -0.36
C SER A 129 6.95 -2.40 -1.41
N VAL A 130 5.99 -1.48 -1.41
CA VAL A 130 5.07 -1.24 -2.53
C VAL A 130 5.21 0.24 -2.88
N LEU A 131 6.38 0.59 -3.42
CA LEU A 131 6.70 1.98 -3.74
C LEU A 131 5.84 2.51 -4.90
N PRO A 132 5.51 3.81 -4.89
CA PRO A 132 5.85 4.80 -3.87
C PRO A 132 4.87 4.84 -2.68
N TYR A 133 3.96 3.87 -2.54
CA TYR A 133 2.76 3.94 -1.69
C TYR A 133 2.95 3.52 -0.24
N SER A 134 3.73 2.47 0.02
CA SER A 134 3.91 1.96 1.38
C SER A 134 5.22 1.20 1.54
N ILE A 135 5.70 1.16 2.77
CA ILE A 135 6.81 0.31 3.19
C ILE A 135 6.44 -0.43 4.47
N GLY A 136 7.00 -1.62 4.63
CA GLY A 136 6.91 -2.44 5.82
C GLY A 136 8.30 -2.73 6.35
N LEU A 137 8.54 -2.48 7.64
CA LEU A 137 9.81 -2.72 8.29
C LEU A 137 9.68 -3.88 9.26
N THR A 138 10.64 -4.80 9.22
CA THR A 138 10.76 -5.91 10.20
C THR A 138 12.12 -5.83 10.87
N GLY A 139 12.19 -6.26 12.11
CA GLY A 139 13.37 -6.19 12.96
C GLY A 139 13.30 -7.22 14.07
N THR A 140 13.88 -6.89 15.22
CA THR A 140 13.91 -7.78 16.38
C THR A 140 13.21 -7.15 17.58
N GLY A 141 12.57 -8.00 18.38
CA GLY A 141 11.99 -7.64 19.67
C GLY A 141 10.85 -6.62 19.61
N GLU A 142 10.59 -5.98 20.75
CA GLU A 142 9.64 -4.88 20.86
C GLU A 142 10.37 -3.55 20.64
N GLN A 143 9.77 -2.67 19.83
CA GLN A 143 10.30 -1.35 19.52
C GLN A 143 9.21 -0.29 19.66
N VAL A 144 9.58 0.90 20.13
CA VAL A 144 8.64 2.01 20.27
C VAL A 144 8.64 2.84 18.99
N VAL A 145 7.50 2.91 18.31
CA VAL A 145 7.30 3.64 17.05
C VAL A 145 6.03 4.46 17.16
N ASP A 146 6.13 5.77 16.90
CA ASP A 146 4.99 6.69 17.05
C ASP A 146 4.30 6.60 18.43
N GLY A 147 5.11 6.34 19.46
CA GLY A 147 4.64 6.12 20.84
C GLY A 147 3.86 4.82 21.08
N TRP A 148 3.82 3.90 20.12
CA TRP A 148 3.27 2.56 20.25
C TRP A 148 4.39 1.55 20.45
N THR A 149 4.23 0.62 21.39
CA THR A 149 5.14 -0.52 21.51
C THR A 149 4.72 -1.55 20.47
N CYS A 150 5.50 -1.69 19.41
CA CYS A 150 5.26 -2.63 18.31
C CYS A 150 6.17 -3.85 18.45
N ASN A 151 5.64 -5.04 18.14
CA ASN A 151 6.46 -6.23 17.96
C ASN A 151 7.08 -6.20 16.56
N ALA A 152 8.37 -5.89 16.49
CA ALA A 152 9.12 -5.74 15.25
C ALA A 152 9.44 -7.08 14.56
N THR A 153 9.19 -8.23 15.20
CA THR A 153 9.24 -9.52 14.48
C THR A 153 8.12 -9.63 13.45
N GLY A 154 7.05 -8.84 13.63
CA GLY A 154 6.04 -8.58 12.61
C GLY A 154 6.33 -7.28 11.87
N GLU A 155 5.64 -7.09 10.75
CA GLU A 155 5.79 -5.89 9.93
C GLU A 155 5.21 -4.65 10.62
N ILE A 156 6.04 -3.61 10.73
CA ILE A 156 5.68 -2.25 11.12
C ILE A 156 5.47 -1.46 9.83
N LYS A 157 4.24 -1.01 9.61
CA LYS A 157 3.79 -0.44 8.34
C LYS A 157 3.84 1.08 8.36
N PHE A 158 4.25 1.61 7.22
CA PHE A 158 4.21 3.03 6.92
C PHE A 158 3.55 3.25 5.57
N SER A 159 2.66 4.23 5.52
CA SER A 159 1.94 4.61 4.31
C SER A 159 2.45 5.96 3.82
N ARG A 160 2.37 6.21 2.52
CA ARG A 160 2.67 7.52 1.97
C ARG A 160 1.65 8.54 2.48
N SER A 161 2.13 9.70 2.91
CA SER A 161 1.28 10.84 3.17
C SER A 161 0.83 11.45 1.84
N ASP A 162 -0.49 11.59 1.67
CA ASP A 162 -1.09 12.28 0.52
C ASP A 162 -1.21 13.79 0.79
N ASP A 163 -0.76 14.26 1.95
CA ASP A 163 -0.95 15.65 2.38
C ASP A 163 -0.07 16.55 1.51
N GLN A 164 -0.66 17.10 0.45
CA GLN A 164 -0.05 18.12 -0.42
C GLN A 164 0.12 19.45 0.32
N ASN A 165 -0.39 19.56 1.56
CA ASN A 165 -0.37 20.77 2.36
C ASN A 165 0.86 20.79 3.30
N HIS A 166 1.97 21.31 2.76
CA HIS A 166 3.10 21.94 3.45
C HIS A 166 3.31 21.64 4.95
N ASN A 167 4.18 20.66 5.29
CA ASN A 167 5.18 20.69 6.39
C ASN A 167 5.72 19.30 6.80
N LEU A 168 5.38 18.22 6.12
CA LEU A 168 6.08 16.94 6.32
C LEU A 168 7.44 17.00 5.62
N ASP A 169 8.50 16.62 6.34
CA ASP A 169 9.88 16.54 5.85
C ASP A 169 9.90 16.00 4.42
N VAL A 170 10.40 16.83 3.50
CA VAL A 170 10.49 16.53 2.05
C VAL A 170 11.29 15.25 1.80
N ASP A 171 12.10 14.83 2.78
CA ASP A 171 12.99 13.68 2.71
C ASP A 171 12.30 12.33 2.96
N PHE A 172 11.18 12.28 3.71
CA PHE A 172 10.49 11.02 4.02
C PHE A 172 8.96 11.17 3.99
N PRO A 173 8.29 10.87 2.84
CA PRO A 173 6.85 11.06 2.69
C PRO A 173 6.04 9.94 3.37
N PHE A 174 6.58 9.23 4.35
CA PHE A 174 5.97 8.05 4.97
C PHE A 174 5.62 8.32 6.44
N HIS A 175 4.36 8.07 6.81
CA HIS A 175 3.90 8.14 8.18
C HIS A 175 3.55 6.74 8.72
N PHE A 176 3.61 6.58 10.03
CA PHE A 176 3.25 5.33 10.69
C PHE A 176 1.78 4.98 10.44
N SER A 177 1.53 3.78 9.91
CA SER A 177 0.19 3.31 9.55
C SER A 177 -0.23 2.02 10.23
N GLY A 178 0.65 1.37 11.01
CA GLY A 178 0.23 0.25 11.85
C GLY A 178 1.35 -0.71 12.22
N CYS A 179 1.05 -1.62 13.13
CA CYS A 179 1.94 -2.71 13.51
C CYS A 179 1.18 -3.79 14.28
N ILE A 180 1.85 -4.90 14.56
CA ILE A 180 1.43 -5.83 15.61
C ILE A 180 1.86 -5.23 16.94
N LEU A 181 0.92 -5.05 17.86
CA LEU A 181 1.18 -4.46 19.18
C LEU A 181 1.94 -5.44 20.08
N GLY A 182 2.99 -4.92 20.71
CA GLY A 182 3.68 -5.54 21.84
C GLY A 182 2.97 -5.25 23.16
N ARG A 183 3.69 -5.48 24.26
CA ARG A 183 3.18 -5.36 25.62
C ARG A 183 3.06 -3.90 26.07
N GLY A 184 2.18 -3.66 27.03
CA GLY A 184 2.09 -2.40 27.77
C GLY A 184 1.35 -1.26 27.07
N ASN A 185 0.82 -1.48 25.86
CA ASN A 185 0.01 -0.47 25.17
C ASN A 185 -1.32 -0.21 25.91
N ARG A 186 -1.70 1.06 26.00
CA ARG A 186 -2.92 1.51 26.69
C ARG A 186 -3.71 2.51 25.82
N ILE A 187 -5.03 2.46 25.94
CA ILE A 187 -5.97 3.40 25.33
C ILE A 187 -7.01 3.86 26.35
N ALA A 188 -7.74 4.94 26.02
CA ALA A 188 -8.80 5.49 26.87
C ALA A 188 -8.35 5.66 28.34
N GLY A 189 -7.14 6.20 28.53
CA GLY A 189 -6.51 6.42 29.83
C GLY A 189 -5.84 5.17 30.43
N ASN A 190 -6.56 4.05 30.58
CA ASN A 190 -6.04 2.90 31.34
C ASN A 190 -6.40 1.50 30.80
N VAL A 191 -7.10 1.39 29.68
CA VAL A 191 -7.45 0.09 29.10
C VAL A 191 -6.19 -0.50 28.47
N VAL A 192 -5.71 -1.62 29.02
CA VAL A 192 -4.53 -2.34 28.49
C VAL A 192 -4.96 -3.15 27.28
N ILE A 193 -4.29 -2.92 26.15
CA ILE A 193 -4.51 -3.69 24.93
C ILE A 193 -3.71 -5.00 25.04
N PRO A 194 -4.33 -6.15 24.80
CA PRO A 194 -3.61 -7.41 24.68
C PRO A 194 -2.50 -7.36 23.63
N GLU A 195 -1.37 -7.97 23.96
CA GLU A 195 -0.31 -8.26 22.99
C GLU A 195 -0.86 -9.00 21.75
N HIS A 196 -0.17 -8.85 20.62
CA HIS A 196 -0.55 -9.39 19.31
C HIS A 196 -1.86 -8.83 18.72
N ALA A 197 -2.48 -7.83 19.36
CA ALA A 197 -3.48 -7.01 18.71
C ALA A 197 -2.88 -6.31 17.49
N ARG A 198 -3.67 -6.12 16.43
CA ARG A 198 -3.23 -5.43 15.21
C ARG A 198 -3.70 -3.99 15.24
N LEU A 199 -2.76 -3.07 15.18
CA LEU A 199 -3.01 -1.65 14.99
C LEU A 199 -2.89 -1.32 13.50
N SER A 200 -3.85 -0.59 12.96
CA SER A 200 -3.82 -0.10 11.58
C SER A 200 -4.53 1.24 11.46
N GLU A 201 -4.05 2.11 10.60
CA GLU A 201 -4.74 3.31 10.17
C GLU A 201 -6.12 2.97 9.59
N SER A 202 -7.11 3.81 9.88
CA SER A 202 -8.43 3.69 9.26
C SER A 202 -8.40 4.15 7.82
N MET A 203 -9.02 3.38 6.93
CA MET A 203 -9.11 3.74 5.50
C MET A 203 -10.08 4.90 5.26
N LEU A 204 -11.07 5.09 6.15
CA LEU A 204 -12.06 6.17 6.02
C LEU A 204 -11.61 7.47 6.66
N ASP A 205 -10.77 7.41 7.68
CA ASP A 205 -10.36 8.56 8.49
C ASP A 205 -8.90 8.41 8.92
N LYS A 206 -7.99 9.15 8.29
CA LYS A 206 -6.55 9.11 8.60
C LYS A 206 -6.23 9.60 10.02
N SER A 207 -7.14 10.33 10.65
CA SER A 207 -7.02 10.77 12.05
C SER A 207 -7.42 9.66 13.05
N ALA A 208 -7.90 8.50 12.55
CA ALA A 208 -8.30 7.38 13.37
C ALA A 208 -7.39 6.15 13.18
N LEU A 209 -7.19 5.43 14.28
CA LEU A 209 -6.52 4.12 14.29
C LEU A 209 -7.53 3.05 14.70
N ASN A 210 -7.49 1.93 13.99
CA ASN A 210 -8.23 0.71 14.28
C ASN A 210 -7.33 -0.27 15.02
N ILE A 211 -7.82 -0.79 16.14
CA ILE A 211 -7.20 -1.84 16.92
C ILE A 211 -8.08 -3.06 16.84
N ARG A 212 -7.55 -4.13 16.23
CA ARG A 212 -8.19 -5.43 16.21
C ARG A 212 -7.62 -6.29 17.32
N VAL A 213 -8.48 -6.68 18.26
CA VAL A 213 -8.07 -7.48 19.41
C VAL A 213 -8.54 -8.92 19.24
N ALA A 214 -7.60 -9.86 19.26
CA ALA A 214 -7.89 -11.29 19.15
C ALA A 214 -8.25 -11.92 20.50
N LYS A 215 -7.62 -11.44 21.59
CA LYS A 215 -7.91 -11.87 22.96
C LYS A 215 -9.02 -11.00 23.55
N PRO A 216 -9.83 -11.50 24.50
CA PRO A 216 -10.85 -10.69 25.13
C PRO A 216 -10.30 -9.42 25.80
N LEU A 217 -10.91 -8.27 25.49
CA LEU A 217 -10.55 -6.95 25.99
C LEU A 217 -11.52 -6.54 27.11
N PRO A 218 -11.03 -6.28 28.34
CA PRO A 218 -11.86 -5.73 29.40
C PRO A 218 -12.10 -4.23 29.17
N ILE A 219 -13.22 -3.88 28.57
CA ILE A 219 -13.59 -2.49 28.26
C ILE A 219 -15.11 -2.29 28.43
N GLY A 220 -15.48 -1.14 28.99
CA GLY A 220 -16.87 -0.73 29.13
C GLY A 220 -17.50 -1.00 30.50
N PRO A 221 -18.84 -0.94 30.58
CA PRO A 221 -19.55 -0.91 31.85
C PRO A 221 -19.26 -2.14 32.71
N GLY A 222 -18.90 -1.91 33.98
CA GLY A 222 -18.62 -2.99 34.93
C GLY A 222 -17.44 -3.90 34.55
N GLY A 223 -16.53 -3.43 33.69
CA GLY A 223 -15.42 -4.25 33.18
C GLY A 223 -15.89 -5.36 32.26
N ALA A 224 -16.86 -5.06 31.38
CA ALA A 224 -17.35 -5.98 30.36
C ALA A 224 -16.16 -6.56 29.59
N LEU A 225 -16.20 -7.88 29.38
CA LEU A 225 -15.14 -8.60 28.68
C LEU A 225 -15.61 -8.86 27.26
N LEU A 226 -14.98 -8.19 26.31
CA LEU A 226 -15.39 -8.17 24.91
C LEU A 226 -14.42 -8.98 24.04
N GLU A 227 -14.94 -9.90 23.24
CA GLU A 227 -14.17 -10.59 22.20
C GLU A 227 -14.47 -10.03 20.81
N ARG A 228 -13.60 -10.34 19.84
CA ARG A 228 -13.69 -9.92 18.43
C ARG A 228 -13.85 -8.41 18.24
N SER A 229 -13.44 -7.62 19.23
CA SER A 229 -13.64 -6.18 19.24
C SER A 229 -12.76 -5.49 18.20
N CYS A 230 -13.40 -4.71 17.33
CA CYS A 230 -12.75 -3.68 16.55
C CYS A 230 -12.91 -2.35 17.28
N VAL A 231 -11.79 -1.85 17.79
CA VAL A 231 -11.73 -0.64 18.61
C VAL A 231 -11.13 0.48 17.77
N THR A 232 -11.92 1.51 17.51
CA THR A 232 -11.43 2.72 16.82
C THR A 232 -11.06 3.76 17.88
N ILE A 233 -9.90 4.39 17.69
CA ILE A 233 -9.41 5.47 18.53
C ILE A 233 -8.99 6.66 17.66
N ASN A 234 -8.98 7.85 18.26
CA ASN A 234 -8.29 8.99 17.66
C ASN A 234 -6.77 8.77 17.74
N ARG A 235 -6.05 9.06 16.65
CA ARG A 235 -4.61 8.83 16.48
C ARG A 235 -3.78 9.57 17.54
N ASP A 236 -4.11 10.83 17.78
CA ASP A 236 -3.31 11.73 18.62
C ASP A 236 -3.65 11.55 20.11
N SER A 237 -4.94 11.62 20.44
CA SER A 237 -5.39 11.59 21.84
C SER A 237 -5.49 10.17 22.41
N ARG A 238 -5.50 9.14 21.56
CA ARG A 238 -5.75 7.72 21.92
C ARG A 238 -7.07 7.51 22.67
N THR A 239 -8.01 8.43 22.50
CA THR A 239 -9.36 8.32 23.07
C THR A 239 -10.20 7.41 22.19
N LEU A 240 -11.07 6.63 22.85
CA LEU A 240 -12.01 5.76 22.18
C LEU A 240 -13.00 6.58 21.34
N THR A 241 -13.14 6.23 20.06
CA THR A 241 -14.10 6.85 19.14
C THR A 241 -15.16 5.87 18.66
N ARG A 242 -14.89 4.57 18.66
CA ARG A 242 -15.88 3.55 18.29
C ARG A 242 -15.51 2.17 18.82
N ILE A 243 -16.51 1.35 19.15
CA ILE A 243 -16.36 -0.11 19.29
C ILE A 243 -17.45 -0.74 18.43
N ASP A 244 -17.06 -1.61 17.51
CA ASP A 244 -17.98 -2.35 16.66
C ASP A 244 -17.72 -3.87 16.74
N ASP A 245 -18.77 -4.65 16.47
CA ASP A 245 -18.75 -6.13 16.38
C ASP A 245 -18.16 -6.84 17.61
N ALA A 246 -18.20 -6.17 18.76
CA ALA A 246 -17.73 -6.75 20.00
C ALA A 246 -18.81 -7.67 20.59
N ARG A 247 -18.39 -8.77 21.22
CA ARG A 247 -19.33 -9.70 21.88
C ARG A 247 -18.98 -9.91 23.33
N LEU A 248 -20.00 -9.97 24.19
CA LEU A 248 -19.82 -10.33 25.59
C LEU A 248 -19.31 -11.77 25.70
N VAL A 249 -18.14 -11.96 26.30
CA VAL A 249 -17.61 -13.30 26.60
C VAL A 249 -18.39 -13.99 27.72
N ARG A 250 -18.94 -13.20 28.65
CA ARG A 250 -19.68 -13.68 29.83
C ARG A 250 -20.89 -12.79 30.09
N PRO A 251 -21.93 -13.30 30.79
CA PRO A 251 -23.09 -12.49 31.13
C PRO A 251 -22.71 -11.21 31.88
N LEU A 252 -23.35 -10.10 31.51
CA LEU A 252 -23.14 -8.78 32.10
C LEU A 252 -24.44 -8.27 32.71
N LYS A 253 -24.43 -7.91 33.99
CA LYS A 253 -25.52 -7.18 34.62
C LYS A 253 -25.32 -5.69 34.42
N TRP A 254 -26.18 -5.05 33.64
CA TRP A 254 -26.14 -3.61 33.35
C TRP A 254 -27.54 -3.02 33.39
N LYS A 255 -27.72 -1.92 34.15
CA LYS A 255 -29.00 -1.20 34.30
C LYS A 255 -30.22 -2.13 34.50
N ASN A 256 -30.08 -3.06 35.44
CA ASN A 256 -31.10 -4.06 35.82
C ASN A 256 -31.43 -5.14 34.77
N VAL A 257 -30.75 -5.15 33.62
CA VAL A 257 -30.83 -6.22 32.62
C VAL A 257 -29.60 -7.12 32.75
N VAL A 258 -29.80 -8.44 32.66
CA VAL A 258 -28.71 -9.41 32.52
C VAL A 258 -28.58 -9.74 31.04
N TRP A 259 -27.53 -9.25 30.42
CA TRP A 259 -27.17 -9.55 29.03
C TRP A 259 -26.40 -10.87 29.01
N PRO A 260 -26.81 -11.87 28.20
CA PRO A 260 -26.10 -13.13 28.11
C PRO A 260 -24.74 -12.99 27.41
N ALA A 261 -23.90 -14.02 27.52
CA ALA A 261 -22.74 -14.17 26.67
C ALA A 261 -23.17 -14.25 25.18
N GLY A 262 -22.33 -13.76 24.27
CA GLY A 262 -22.59 -13.69 22.83
C GLY A 262 -23.39 -12.47 22.38
N THR A 263 -23.98 -11.70 23.31
CA THR A 263 -24.63 -10.42 23.00
C THR A 263 -23.64 -9.49 22.32
N GLN A 264 -24.06 -8.94 21.18
CA GLN A 264 -23.28 -7.94 20.46
C GLN A 264 -23.37 -6.60 21.20
N VAL A 265 -22.23 -5.94 21.29
CA VAL A 265 -22.03 -4.68 21.97
C VAL A 265 -21.37 -3.73 21.00
N ASP A 266 -22.02 -2.61 20.75
CA ASP A 266 -21.45 -1.50 19.99
C ASP A 266 -21.34 -0.28 20.91
N TRP A 267 -20.34 0.56 20.67
CA TRP A 267 -20.15 1.81 21.41
C TRP A 267 -19.84 2.98 20.48
N TYR A 268 -20.53 4.09 20.72
CA TYR A 268 -20.35 5.35 20.00
C TYR A 268 -20.21 6.50 21.02
N PRO A 269 -19.46 7.55 20.70
CA PRO A 269 -19.38 8.71 21.55
C PRO A 269 -20.75 9.38 21.54
N PRO A 270 -21.21 9.93 22.67
CA PRO A 270 -22.45 10.70 22.69
C PRO A 270 -22.31 11.87 21.72
N SER A 271 -23.11 11.88 20.65
CA SER A 271 -23.08 12.97 19.68
C SER A 271 -23.61 14.25 20.32
N GLN A 272 -23.04 15.42 20.00
CA GLN A 272 -23.61 16.70 20.43
C GLN A 272 -24.87 17.07 19.62
N GLU A 273 -25.09 16.45 18.45
CA GLU A 273 -26.06 16.91 17.44
C GLU A 273 -27.28 15.98 17.26
N THR A 274 -27.16 14.70 17.64
CA THR A 274 -28.27 13.73 17.69
C THR A 274 -28.63 13.46 19.15
N GLN A 275 -29.93 13.43 19.44
CA GLN A 275 -30.57 13.51 20.76
C GLN A 275 -29.71 13.02 21.97
N PRO A 276 -29.63 13.80 23.08
CA PRO A 276 -28.90 13.46 24.30
C PRO A 276 -29.40 12.21 25.06
N ALA A 277 -30.35 11.45 24.49
CA ALA A 277 -30.97 10.27 25.07
C ALA A 277 -30.45 8.94 24.50
N GLU A 278 -29.61 8.93 23.45
CA GLU A 278 -29.04 7.67 22.96
C GLU A 278 -27.89 7.23 23.87
N GLU A 279 -28.09 6.10 24.56
CA GLU A 279 -27.06 5.52 25.40
C GLU A 279 -25.82 5.16 24.56
N PRO A 280 -24.61 5.51 25.01
CA PRO A 280 -23.39 5.30 24.22
C PRO A 280 -23.04 3.82 24.07
N TRP A 281 -23.49 2.97 24.99
CA TRP A 281 -23.37 1.51 24.91
C TRP A 281 -24.66 0.90 24.40
N ARG A 282 -24.58 0.21 23.27
CA ARG A 282 -25.72 -0.46 22.61
C ARG A 282 -25.54 -1.95 22.72
N PHE A 283 -26.54 -2.63 23.28
CA PHE A 283 -26.56 -4.09 23.42
C PHE A 283 -27.66 -4.63 22.51
N SER A 284 -27.31 -5.52 21.58
CA SER A 284 -28.31 -6.18 20.75
C SER A 284 -29.07 -7.22 21.57
N LYS A 285 -30.36 -7.41 21.25
CA LYS A 285 -31.08 -8.58 21.76
C LYS A 285 -30.41 -9.82 21.19
N PRO A 286 -30.20 -10.89 21.97
CA PRO A 286 -29.55 -12.10 21.49
C PRO A 286 -30.31 -12.65 20.28
N SER A 287 -29.73 -12.52 19.09
CA SER A 287 -30.16 -13.26 17.92
C SER A 287 -29.70 -14.71 18.11
N PHE A 288 -30.65 -15.65 18.01
CA PHE A 288 -30.30 -17.06 17.84
C PHE A 288 -29.31 -17.15 16.67
N PRO A 289 -28.20 -17.92 16.79
CA PRO A 289 -27.19 -17.94 15.75
C PRO A 289 -27.82 -18.49 14.46
N PRO A 290 -27.67 -17.84 13.30
CA PRO A 290 -27.91 -18.53 12.06
C PRO A 290 -26.91 -19.71 12.00
N SER A 291 -27.45 -20.91 11.84
CA SER A 291 -26.69 -22.11 11.50
C SER A 291 -26.02 -21.90 10.16
N GLY A 292 -24.78 -21.44 10.18
CA GLY A 292 -23.98 -21.24 8.99
C GLY A 292 -22.55 -21.10 9.43
N THR A 293 -21.72 -22.03 8.98
CA THR A 293 -20.27 -21.85 8.92
C THR A 293 -19.99 -20.61 8.07
N SER A 294 -19.97 -19.45 8.72
CA SER A 294 -19.53 -18.21 8.10
C SER A 294 -18.03 -18.36 7.91
N ASP A 295 -17.65 -18.52 6.65
CA ASP A 295 -16.29 -18.56 6.16
C ASP A 295 -15.40 -17.54 6.88
N ASP A 296 -14.16 -17.96 7.17
CA ASP A 296 -13.05 -17.19 7.76
C ASP A 296 -12.65 -15.92 6.96
N ASN A 297 -13.44 -15.52 5.98
CA ASN A 297 -13.21 -14.40 5.07
C ASN A 297 -14.00 -13.12 5.40
N GLY A 298 -14.79 -13.09 6.49
CA GLY A 298 -15.58 -11.91 6.92
C GLY A 298 -14.85 -10.96 7.91
N ASN A 299 -13.53 -11.00 7.94
CA ASN A 299 -12.72 -10.58 9.08
C ASN A 299 -12.04 -9.22 8.89
N THR A 300 -12.79 -8.22 8.44
CA THR A 300 -12.37 -6.81 8.41
C THR A 300 -13.12 -6.08 9.50
N CYS A 301 -12.42 -5.27 10.31
CA CYS A 301 -13.13 -4.22 11.05
C CYS A 301 -13.97 -3.46 10.03
N LEU A 302 -15.27 -3.33 10.27
CA LEU A 302 -16.17 -2.65 9.33
C LEU A 302 -15.53 -1.33 8.94
N VAL A 303 -15.24 -1.24 7.64
CA VAL A 303 -14.57 -0.12 6.97
C VAL A 303 -15.41 1.11 7.21
#